data_AF-A0A7X8ZA54-F1
#
_entry.id   AF-A0A7X8ZA54-F1
#
_cell.length_a   1.000
_cell.length_b   1.000
_cell.length_c   1.000
_cell.angle_alpha   90.00
_cell.angle_beta   90.00
_cell.angle_gamma   90.00
#
_symmetry.space_group_name_H-M   'P 1'
#
loop_
_entity.id
_entity.type
_entity.pdbx_description
1 polymer ?
#
loop_
_entity_poly.entity_id
_entity_poly.type
_entity_poly.pdbx_seq_one_letter_code
_entity_poly.pdbx_strand_id
1 'polypeptide(L)'
;EVIYYVFGDMDIIKNLIENYLFGLGNDCRVGFGMIRDISFEELDEDMSLVARGIAMRPIPIEMCEEYEDSAYLAYKAPYWNPKNVALCVPPGAYCKLKAI
;
A
#
# COMPACT_ATOMS: atom_id res chain seq x y z
N GLU A 1 -0.60 0.40 -16.19
CA GLU A 1 -1.72 0.35 -15.24
C GLU A 1 -1.16 0.01 -13.87
N VAL A 2 -1.74 0.55 -12.81
CA VAL A 2 -1.33 0.30 -11.42
C VAL A 2 -2.60 0.15 -10.59
N ILE A 3 -2.60 -0.85 -9.70
CA ILE A 3 -3.75 -1.21 -8.87
C ILE A 3 -3.33 -1.05 -7.41
N TYR A 4 -4.18 -0.41 -6.61
CA TYR A 4 -4.01 -0.27 -5.17
C TYR A 4 -5.23 -0.86 -4.47
N TYR A 5 -4.98 -1.76 -3.52
CA TYR A 5 -6.02 -2.26 -2.62
C TYR A 5 -6.04 -1.41 -1.36
N VAL A 6 -7.24 -0.98 -0.96
CA VAL A 6 -7.44 -0.08 0.18
C VAL A 6 -8.65 -0.55 0.98
N PHE A 7 -8.57 -0.35 2.29
CA PHE A 7 -9.69 -0.59 3.21
C PHE A 7 -10.05 0.76 3.87
N GLY A 8 -11.28 1.23 3.66
CA GLY A 8 -11.73 2.52 4.16
C GLY A 8 -13.05 2.98 3.55
N ASP A 9 -13.39 4.25 3.80
CA ASP A 9 -14.61 4.89 3.31
C ASP A 9 -14.46 5.27 1.83
N MET A 10 -15.30 4.68 0.97
CA MET A 10 -15.24 4.85 -0.48
C MET A 10 -15.44 6.30 -0.92
N ASP A 11 -16.33 7.06 -0.28
CA ASP A 11 -16.63 8.43 -0.67
C ASP A 11 -15.46 9.37 -0.34
N ILE A 12 -14.83 9.17 0.83
CA ILE A 12 -13.63 9.91 1.21
C ILE A 12 -12.47 9.58 0.27
N ILE A 13 -12.27 8.29 -0.06
CA ILE A 13 -11.19 7.85 -0.95
C ILE A 13 -11.37 8.44 -2.35
N LYS A 14 -12.58 8.35 -2.93
CA LYS A 14 -12.90 8.95 -4.23
C LYS A 14 -12.63 10.44 -4.22
N ASN A 15 -13.15 11.15 -3.22
CA ASN A 15 -12.94 12.60 -3.10
C ASN A 15 -11.45 12.97 -3.07
N LEU A 16 -10.64 12.25 -2.28
CA LEU A 16 -9.21 12.51 -2.19
C LEU A 16 -8.48 12.24 -3.51
N ILE A 17 -8.79 11.12 -4.16
CA ILE A 17 -8.10 10.69 -5.37
C ILE A 17 -8.50 11.58 -6.56
N GLU A 18 -9.79 11.77 -6.80
CA GLU A 18 -10.26 12.52 -7.98
C GLU A 18 -9.89 14.01 -7.93
N ASN A 19 -9.86 14.62 -6.73
CA ASN A 19 -9.62 16.07 -6.62
C ASN A 19 -8.15 16.44 -6.39
N TYR A 20 -7.34 15.55 -5.82
CA TYR A 20 -5.98 15.92 -5.38
C TYR A 20 -4.87 15.06 -6.01
N LEU A 21 -5.18 13.90 -6.60
CA LEU A 21 -4.18 13.02 -7.21
C LEU A 21 -4.15 13.20 -8.74
N PHE A 22 -3.21 14.01 -9.23
CA PHE A 22 -3.05 14.29 -10.66
C PHE A 22 -1.97 13.42 -11.35
N GLY A 23 -1.11 12.76 -10.56
CA GLY A 23 0.02 11.98 -11.07
C GLY A 23 0.62 11.07 -10.00
N LEU A 24 1.36 10.06 -10.45
CA LEU A 24 2.09 9.11 -9.61
C LEU A 24 3.59 9.20 -9.88
N GLY A 25 4.37 9.16 -8.81
CA GLY A 25 5.84 9.22 -8.86
C GLY A 25 6.42 10.63 -8.70
N ASN A 26 7.75 10.70 -8.66
CA ASN A 26 8.47 11.93 -8.31
C ASN A 26 8.54 12.96 -9.46
N ASP A 27 8.43 12.48 -10.70
CA ASP A 27 8.71 13.26 -11.91
C ASP A 27 7.44 13.80 -12.60
N CYS A 28 6.32 13.86 -11.86
CA CYS A 28 5.07 14.47 -12.32
C CYS A 28 5.26 15.93 -12.78
N ARG A 29 6.20 16.65 -12.17
CA ARG A 29 6.53 18.05 -12.50
C ARG A 29 7.13 18.23 -13.89
N VAL A 30 7.70 17.18 -14.48
CA VAL A 30 8.26 17.18 -15.83
C VAL A 30 7.41 16.36 -16.81
N GLY A 31 6.15 16.07 -16.43
CA GLY A 31 5.14 15.45 -17.31
C GLY A 31 5.08 13.92 -17.25
N PHE A 32 5.85 13.26 -16.38
CA PHE A 32 5.84 11.80 -16.25
C PHE A 32 4.86 11.34 -15.18
N GLY A 33 4.16 10.21 -15.44
CA GLY A 33 3.26 9.62 -14.43
C GLY A 33 1.92 10.32 -14.27
N MET A 34 1.51 11.19 -15.22
CA MET A 34 0.16 11.76 -15.24
C MET A 34 -0.90 10.66 -15.31
N ILE A 35 -1.92 10.78 -14.47
CA ILE A 35 -3.05 9.86 -14.45
C ILE A 35 -4.00 10.21 -15.61
N ARG A 36 -4.37 9.19 -16.40
CA ARG A 36 -5.28 9.36 -17.54
C ARG A 36 -6.73 9.04 -17.19
N ASP A 37 -6.93 8.04 -16.36
CA ASP A 37 -8.23 7.51 -15.96
C ASP A 37 -8.10 6.88 -14.58
N ILE A 38 -9.19 6.87 -13.82
CA ILE A 38 -9.28 6.29 -12.47
C ILE A 38 -10.60 5.54 -12.39
N SER A 39 -10.52 4.27 -12.00
CA SER A 39 -11.69 3.42 -11.72
C SER A 39 -11.67 2.95 -10.27
N PHE A 40 -12.85 2.79 -9.69
CA PHE A 40 -13.03 2.29 -8.33
C PHE A 40 -13.91 1.04 -8.37
N GLU A 41 -13.52 0.02 -7.63
CA GLU A 41 -14.24 -1.25 -7.51
C GLU A 41 -14.29 -1.64 -6.03
N GLU A 42 -15.49 -2.01 -5.57
CA GLU A 42 -15.67 -2.59 -4.24
C GLU A 42 -15.44 -4.10 -4.32
N LEU A 43 -14.73 -4.64 -3.32
CA LEU A 43 -14.41 -6.06 -3.23
C LEU A 43 -14.99 -6.61 -1.93
N ASP A 44 -15.46 -7.87 -1.98
CA ASP A 44 -15.95 -8.58 -0.80
C ASP A 44 -14.82 -8.94 0.18
N GLU A 45 -13.58 -9.07 -0.32
CA GLU A 45 -12.40 -9.47 0.45
C GLU A 45 -11.44 -8.31 0.68
N ASP A 46 -10.87 -8.20 1.89
CA ASP A 46 -9.82 -7.23 2.19
C ASP A 46 -8.46 -7.70 1.64
N MET A 47 -8.00 -7.03 0.58
CA MET A 47 -6.69 -7.24 -0.02
C MET A 47 -5.69 -6.12 0.32
N SER A 48 -6.01 -5.21 1.23
CA SER A 48 -5.22 -3.99 1.50
C SER A 48 -3.89 -4.25 2.22
N LEU A 49 -3.78 -5.37 2.95
CA LEU A 49 -2.56 -5.79 3.64
C LEU A 49 -1.85 -6.90 2.88
N VAL A 50 -2.56 -8.00 2.61
CA VAL A 50 -2.03 -9.18 1.92
C VAL A 50 -3.01 -9.60 0.84
N ALA A 51 -2.53 -9.74 -0.39
CA ALA A 51 -3.32 -10.26 -1.51
C ALA A 51 -2.68 -11.55 -1.99
N ARG A 52 -3.41 -12.67 -1.89
CA ARG A 52 -2.96 -14.00 -2.34
C ARG A 52 -1.59 -14.40 -1.77
N GLY A 53 -1.37 -14.11 -0.48
CA GLY A 53 -0.12 -14.39 0.23
C GLY A 53 1.02 -13.42 -0.08
N ILE A 54 0.78 -12.33 -0.83
CA ILE A 54 1.80 -11.31 -1.12
C ILE A 54 1.52 -10.06 -0.30
N ALA A 55 2.55 -9.51 0.34
CA ALA A 55 2.45 -8.24 1.06
C ALA A 55 2.17 -7.10 0.08
N MET A 56 1.08 -6.35 0.29
CA MET A 56 0.73 -5.18 -0.54
C MET A 56 1.37 -3.89 -0.03
N ARG A 57 1.91 -3.91 1.19
CA ARG A 57 2.60 -2.79 1.84
C ARG A 57 3.64 -3.32 2.82
N PRO A 58 4.50 -2.47 3.41
CA PRO A 58 5.39 -2.92 4.47
C PRO A 58 4.57 -3.42 5.67
N ILE A 59 4.77 -4.68 6.07
CA ILE A 59 4.07 -5.30 7.21
C ILE A 59 5.10 -5.65 8.27
N PRO A 60 4.98 -5.15 9.51
CA PRO A 60 5.88 -5.53 10.60
C PRO A 60 5.95 -7.05 10.77
N ILE A 61 7.15 -7.61 10.89
CA ILE A 61 7.34 -9.07 10.98
C ILE A 61 6.61 -9.68 12.19
N GLU A 62 6.40 -8.89 13.24
CA GLU A 62 5.66 -9.33 14.44
C GLU A 62 4.19 -9.66 14.15
N MET A 63 3.65 -9.17 13.04
CA MET A 63 2.28 -9.43 12.57
C MET A 63 2.19 -10.66 11.66
N CYS A 64 3.32 -11.23 11.24
CA CYS A 64 3.37 -12.35 10.30
C CYS A 64 3.65 -13.68 11.02
N GLU A 65 2.92 -14.73 10.64
CA GLU A 65 3.20 -16.12 11.00
C GLU A 65 4.33 -16.68 10.13
N GLU A 66 4.31 -16.36 8.83
CA GLU A 66 5.30 -16.78 7.83
C GLU A 66 5.67 -15.59 6.95
N TYR A 67 6.92 -15.51 6.49
CA TYR A 67 7.38 -14.53 5.51
C TYR A 67 8.64 -14.99 4.78
N GLU A 68 8.81 -14.53 3.54
CA GLU A 68 9.94 -14.90 2.67
C GLU A 68 11.17 -13.99 2.87
N ASP A 69 10.95 -12.68 3.00
CA ASP A 69 12.01 -11.68 3.09
C ASP A 69 11.68 -10.61 4.14
N SER A 70 12.70 -9.87 4.59
CA SER A 70 12.53 -8.78 5.55
C SER A 70 13.54 -7.65 5.35
N ALA A 71 13.07 -6.40 5.48
CA ALA A 71 13.88 -5.20 5.41
C ALA A 71 13.38 -4.13 6.38
N TYR A 72 14.27 -3.24 6.82
CA TYR A 72 13.86 -2.07 7.61
C TYR A 72 13.15 -1.06 6.72
N LEU A 73 11.83 -0.91 6.92
CA LEU A 73 10.97 -0.06 6.10
C LEU A 73 10.04 0.78 6.97
N ALA A 74 9.68 1.97 6.47
CA ALA A 74 8.64 2.78 7.07
C ALA A 74 7.26 2.18 6.75
N TYR A 75 6.54 1.72 7.77
CA TYR A 75 5.24 1.05 7.59
C TYR A 75 4.04 1.95 7.86
N LYS A 76 4.25 3.13 8.44
CA LYS A 76 3.20 4.13 8.68
C LYS A 76 3.68 5.54 8.41
N ALA A 77 2.74 6.42 8.10
CA ALA A 77 3.01 7.83 7.88
C ALA A 77 3.42 8.54 9.19
N PRO A 78 4.26 9.57 9.12
CA PRO A 78 5.06 9.99 7.96
C PRO A 78 6.25 9.07 7.68
N TYR A 79 6.51 8.77 6.40
CA TYR A 79 7.51 7.77 5.98
C TYR A 79 8.97 8.21 6.18
N TRP A 80 9.22 9.51 6.36
CA TRP A 80 10.56 10.05 6.64
C TRP A 80 10.95 9.98 8.12
N ASN A 81 10.03 9.67 9.03
CA ASN A 81 10.32 9.62 10.46
C ASN A 81 10.91 8.25 10.83
N PRO A 82 12.14 8.18 11.36
CA PRO A 82 12.76 6.91 11.75
C PRO A 82 11.95 6.12 12.79
N LYS A 83 11.11 6.78 13.61
CA LYS A 83 10.22 6.10 14.57
C LYS A 83 9.11 5.27 13.92
N ASN A 84 8.88 5.45 12.63
CA ASN A 84 7.90 4.70 11.86
C ASN A 84 8.55 3.55 11.06
N VAL A 85 9.86 3.35 11.23
CA VAL A 85 10.60 2.25 10.61
C VAL A 85 10.61 1.05 11.54
N ALA A 86 10.29 -0.12 11.00
CA ALA A 86 10.39 -1.41 11.68
C ALA A 86 10.96 -2.46 10.71
N LEU A 87 11.40 -3.60 11.24
CA LEU A 87 11.70 -4.76 10.39
C LEU A 87 10.37 -5.28 9.82
N CYS A 88 10.22 -5.17 8.50
CA CYS A 88 8.97 -5.46 7.80
C CYS A 88 9.21 -6.47 6.69
N VAL A 89 8.16 -7.22 6.35
CA VAL A 89 8.05 -7.87 5.05
C VAL A 89 7.91 -6.77 3.99
N PRO A 90 8.77 -6.72 2.96
CA PRO A 90 8.66 -5.72 1.90
C PRO A 90 7.45 -6.01 0.99
N PRO A 91 6.84 -4.97 0.40
CA PRO A 91 5.81 -5.16 -0.61
C PRO A 91 6.30 -6.07 -1.75
N GLY A 92 5.49 -7.04 -2.17
CA GLY A 92 5.82 -8.01 -3.21
C GLY A 92 6.44 -9.32 -2.72
N ALA A 93 6.88 -9.40 -1.46
CA ALA A 93 7.33 -10.65 -0.87
C ALA A 93 6.16 -11.48 -0.30
N TYR A 94 6.34 -12.80 -0.22
CA TYR A 94 5.34 -13.68 0.40
C TYR A 94 5.25 -13.44 1.92
N CYS A 95 4.02 -13.44 2.45
CA CYS A 95 3.75 -13.54 3.88
C CYS A 95 2.34 -14.07 4.19
N LYS A 96 2.21 -14.56 5.43
CA LYS A 96 0.95 -14.96 6.04
C LYS A 96 0.79 -14.23 7.37
N LEU A 97 -0.32 -13.53 7.56
CA LEU A 97 -0.61 -12.82 8.81
C LEU A 97 -0.95 -13.80 9.93
N LYS A 98 -0.64 -13.42 11.17
CA LYS A 98 -1.12 -14.13 12.36
C LYS A 98 -2.64 -13.99 12.44
N ALA A 99 -3.32 -15.07 12.84
CA ALA A 99 -4.73 -14.98 13.22
C ALA A 99 -4.87 -14.05 14.44
N ILE A 100 -5.83 -13.12 14.37
CA ILE A 100 -6.20 -12.20 15.45
C ILE A 100 -7.39 -12.79 16.20
#